data_AF-A0A8T0FPM9-F1
#
_entry.id   AF-A0A8T0FPM9-F1
#
_cell.length_a   1.000
_cell.length_b   1.000
_cell.length_c   1.000
_cell.angle_alpha   90.00
_cell.angle_beta   90.00
_cell.angle_gamma   90.00
#
_symmetry.space_group_name_H-M   'P 1'
#
loop_
_entity.id
_entity.type
_entity.pdbx_description
1 polymer ?
#
loop_
_entity_poly.entity_id
_entity_poly.type
_entity_poly.pdbx_seq_one_letter_code
_entity_poly.pdbx_strand_id
1 'polypeptide(L)'
;MSFSVDFLPECRDPGGIFSRPDFASFRTLIDRANEWLLANPRWKAITCESVEFKTRGENVNYERMVYMEYGEHATTYVRGLRLWVSEKQVDYDIPQQIGYLNLVPDQMSGTGGIFSSPDYETLDEVVSRYNRMTHTRPIPGRIITIETQEMKLKLSGEADPDRSYWTERGNTQKRFLFVIRIFFELSDGVPEEIGIMDFVPNPISSGGVFSFPKYEPFCTLVYQASNWCARQQGIRICNVQSVEMKFKSGRELNTQKMSYVEHGGRLTSYVRILRLAYTKIRDYSYRSLYPGINVSVLTCRTFVPVQLTTGIFVPEFETLYATKDRVTAWVRATGANVISAETTAMRMYTGGEAKHGSEATFTYNRVERNEYWIFVIRLYINGAPPEPPVEMLPPVPEIQDQGCCMLS
;
A
#
# COMPACT_ATOMS: atom_id res chain seq x y z
N MET A 1 8.32 -12.73 10.54
CA MET A 1 7.82 -12.85 9.15
C MET A 1 8.68 -13.87 8.43
N SER A 2 8.10 -14.74 7.62
CA SER A 2 8.80 -15.89 7.03
C SER A 2 8.81 -15.90 5.50
N PHE A 3 7.75 -15.40 4.85
CA PHE A 3 7.61 -15.17 3.40
C PHE A 3 6.27 -14.47 3.14
N SER A 4 5.90 -14.26 1.87
CA SER A 4 4.55 -13.82 1.49
C SER A 4 3.92 -14.66 0.38
N VAL A 5 2.59 -14.70 0.37
CA VAL A 5 1.76 -15.47 -0.57
C VAL A 5 0.79 -14.51 -1.26
N ASP A 6 0.65 -14.65 -2.57
CA ASP A 6 -0.14 -13.74 -3.39
C ASP A 6 -1.34 -14.48 -3.98
N PHE A 7 -2.50 -13.83 -3.93
CA PHE A 7 -3.77 -14.32 -4.45
C PHE A 7 -4.26 -13.32 -5.49
N LEU A 8 -4.30 -13.77 -6.75
CA LEU A 8 -4.76 -12.96 -7.88
C LEU A 8 -6.19 -13.36 -8.25
N PRO A 9 -7.02 -12.40 -8.70
CA PRO A 9 -8.35 -12.72 -9.16
C PRO A 9 -8.26 -13.50 -10.47
N GLU A 10 -9.05 -14.56 -10.56
CA GLU A 10 -9.18 -15.34 -11.79
C GLU A 10 -9.98 -14.55 -12.82
N CYS A 11 -9.53 -14.59 -14.07
CA CYS A 11 -10.32 -14.09 -15.18
C CYS A 11 -11.45 -15.09 -15.45
N ARG A 12 -12.70 -14.66 -15.24
CA ARG A 12 -13.90 -15.49 -15.41
C ARG A 12 -14.37 -15.50 -16.87
N ASP A 13 -14.22 -14.36 -17.52
CA ASP A 13 -14.48 -14.16 -18.94
C ASP A 13 -13.37 -13.25 -19.48
N PRO A 14 -12.57 -13.68 -20.48
CA PRO A 14 -11.53 -12.83 -21.07
C PRO A 14 -12.10 -11.64 -21.83
N GLY A 15 -13.42 -11.60 -22.07
CA GLY A 15 -14.06 -10.62 -22.91
C GLY A 15 -13.76 -10.86 -24.38
N GLY A 16 -14.00 -9.84 -25.20
CA GLY A 16 -13.83 -9.92 -26.65
C GLY A 16 -13.68 -8.54 -27.27
N ILE A 17 -13.90 -8.46 -28.58
CA ILE A 17 -13.75 -7.19 -29.34
C ILE A 17 -14.67 -6.08 -28.76
N PHE A 18 -15.81 -6.45 -28.20
CA PHE A 18 -16.84 -5.52 -27.69
C PHE A 18 -17.09 -5.64 -26.19
N SER A 19 -16.44 -6.56 -25.48
CA SER A 19 -16.62 -6.78 -24.04
C SER A 19 -15.28 -6.73 -23.31
N ARG A 20 -15.31 -6.20 -22.10
CA ARG A 20 -14.11 -6.16 -21.24
C ARG A 20 -13.98 -7.49 -20.51
N PRO A 21 -12.75 -7.90 -20.16
CA PRO A 21 -12.54 -9.01 -19.23
C PRO A 21 -13.33 -8.83 -17.93
N ASP A 22 -13.91 -9.92 -17.44
CA ASP A 22 -14.48 -10.04 -16.11
C ASP A 22 -13.53 -10.83 -15.21
N PHE A 23 -13.32 -10.31 -14.00
CA PHE A 23 -12.41 -10.89 -13.02
C PHE A 23 -13.18 -11.16 -11.72
N ALA A 24 -12.81 -12.23 -11.03
CA ALA A 24 -13.35 -12.54 -9.71
C ALA A 24 -13.18 -11.37 -8.74
N SER A 25 -14.18 -11.10 -7.90
CA SER A 25 -14.13 -10.00 -6.96
C SER A 25 -13.04 -10.21 -5.90
N PHE A 26 -12.69 -9.13 -5.19
CA PHE A 26 -11.71 -9.21 -4.09
C PHE A 26 -12.14 -10.22 -3.01
N ARG A 27 -13.45 -10.40 -2.80
CA ARG A 27 -13.99 -11.38 -1.85
C ARG A 27 -13.45 -12.80 -2.12
N THR A 28 -13.42 -13.21 -3.38
CA THR A 28 -12.90 -14.53 -3.78
C THR A 28 -11.43 -14.72 -3.38
N LEU A 29 -10.64 -13.64 -3.30
CA LEU A 29 -9.24 -13.71 -2.87
C LEU A 29 -9.12 -14.05 -1.38
N ILE A 30 -10.05 -13.56 -0.56
CA ILE A 30 -10.10 -13.86 0.87
C ILE A 30 -10.53 -15.31 1.10
N ASP A 31 -11.49 -15.81 0.32
CA ASP A 31 -11.91 -17.20 0.42
C ASP A 31 -10.74 -18.14 0.05
N ARG A 32 -10.02 -17.87 -1.04
CA ARG A 32 -8.81 -18.62 -1.43
C ARG A 32 -7.66 -18.50 -0.43
N ALA A 33 -7.48 -17.32 0.18
CA ALA A 33 -6.51 -17.12 1.25
C ALA A 33 -6.83 -17.99 2.47
N ASN A 34 -8.10 -18.11 2.83
CA ASN A 34 -8.55 -18.98 3.92
C ASN A 34 -8.36 -20.46 3.59
N GLU A 35 -8.64 -20.89 2.35
CA GLU A 35 -8.34 -22.26 1.91
C GLU A 35 -6.84 -22.57 2.01
N TRP A 36 -5.98 -21.61 1.64
CA TRP A 36 -4.53 -21.77 1.77
C TRP A 36 -4.09 -21.86 3.25
N LEU A 37 -4.63 -21.00 4.12
CA LEU A 37 -4.33 -21.02 5.57
C LEU A 37 -4.84 -22.32 6.22
N LEU A 38 -5.99 -22.84 5.79
CA LEU A 38 -6.52 -24.13 6.20
C LEU A 38 -5.59 -25.29 5.81
N ALA A 39 -5.09 -25.29 4.57
CA ALA A 39 -4.16 -26.29 4.09
C ALA A 39 -2.74 -26.15 4.68
N ASN A 40 -2.41 -24.99 5.25
CA ASN A 40 -1.08 -24.69 5.80
C ASN A 40 -1.17 -24.17 7.25
N PRO A 41 -1.64 -24.99 8.20
CA PRO A 41 -2.05 -24.49 9.51
C PRO A 41 -0.87 -24.06 10.39
N ARG A 42 0.37 -24.38 10.01
CA ARG A 42 1.60 -23.86 10.64
C ARG A 42 1.85 -22.37 10.40
N TRP A 43 1.23 -21.77 9.39
CA TRP A 43 1.42 -20.37 9.04
C TRP A 43 0.25 -19.52 9.54
N LYS A 44 0.55 -18.26 9.86
CA LYS A 44 -0.44 -17.22 10.12
C LYS A 44 -0.07 -15.95 9.36
N ALA A 45 -1.07 -15.26 8.82
CA ALA A 45 -0.94 -13.91 8.32
C ALA A 45 -0.68 -12.93 9.48
N ILE A 46 0.36 -12.12 9.31
CA ILE A 46 0.69 -11.00 10.22
C ILE A 46 0.32 -9.66 9.62
N THR A 47 0.24 -9.58 8.29
CA THR A 47 -0.16 -8.39 7.56
C THR A 47 -0.81 -8.81 6.26
N CYS A 48 -1.87 -8.12 5.87
CA CYS A 48 -2.54 -8.28 4.60
C CYS A 48 -2.44 -6.96 3.82
N GLU A 49 -2.12 -7.01 2.54
CA GLU A 49 -2.13 -5.83 1.67
C GLU A 49 -2.84 -6.12 0.35
N SER A 50 -3.46 -5.08 -0.20
CA SER A 50 -4.01 -5.09 -1.55
C SER A 50 -2.94 -4.62 -2.53
N VAL A 51 -2.48 -5.49 -3.43
CA VAL A 51 -1.41 -5.15 -4.39
C VAL A 51 -2.00 -4.96 -5.78
N GLU A 52 -1.65 -3.87 -6.45
CA GLU A 52 -2.07 -3.61 -7.82
C GLU A 52 -1.03 -4.13 -8.80
N PHE A 53 -1.49 -4.94 -9.76
CA PHE A 53 -0.71 -5.49 -10.85
C PHE A 53 -1.24 -4.95 -12.16
N LYS A 54 -0.36 -4.84 -13.16
CA LYS A 54 -0.79 -4.51 -14.52
C LYS A 54 -1.07 -5.76 -15.33
N THR A 55 -2.11 -5.67 -16.14
CA THR A 55 -2.48 -6.74 -17.06
C THR A 55 -2.61 -6.21 -18.48
N ARG A 56 -2.39 -7.09 -19.46
CA ARG A 56 -2.76 -6.90 -20.86
C ARG A 56 -3.74 -8.02 -21.22
N GLY A 57 -5.04 -7.72 -21.14
CA GLY A 57 -6.09 -8.72 -21.30
C GLY A 57 -6.19 -9.62 -20.06
N GLU A 58 -6.22 -10.93 -20.27
CA GLU A 58 -6.30 -11.96 -19.21
C GLU A 58 -4.96 -12.25 -18.52
N ASN A 59 -3.84 -11.93 -19.16
CA ASN A 59 -2.50 -12.28 -18.66
C ASN A 59 -1.98 -11.24 -17.67
N VAL A 60 -2.17 -11.51 -16.37
CA VAL A 60 -1.61 -10.73 -15.28
C VAL A 60 -0.13 -11.11 -15.08
N ASN A 61 0.78 -10.19 -15.39
CA ASN A 61 2.20 -10.40 -15.09
C ASN A 61 2.51 -9.88 -13.68
N TYR A 62 2.37 -10.77 -12.69
CA TYR A 62 2.59 -10.44 -11.28
C TYR A 62 4.06 -10.47 -10.86
N GLU A 63 4.93 -11.10 -11.65
CA GLU A 63 6.37 -11.21 -11.35
C GLU A 63 7.17 -9.96 -11.74
N ARG A 64 6.62 -9.09 -12.58
CA ARG A 64 7.31 -7.87 -13.01
C ARG A 64 7.28 -6.79 -11.94
N MET A 65 8.46 -6.35 -11.54
CA MET A 65 8.64 -5.23 -10.61
C MET A 65 8.63 -3.86 -11.28
N VAL A 66 8.72 -3.79 -12.61
CA VAL A 66 8.68 -2.53 -13.37
C VAL A 66 7.55 -2.55 -14.39
N TYR A 67 6.91 -1.40 -14.55
CA TYR A 67 5.86 -1.22 -15.54
C TYR A 67 5.86 0.18 -16.15
N MET A 68 5.19 0.30 -17.29
CA MET A 68 4.94 1.59 -17.95
C MET A 68 3.47 1.98 -17.80
N GLU A 69 3.22 3.25 -17.49
CA GLU A 69 1.93 3.93 -17.66
C GLU A 69 1.91 4.66 -18.98
N TYR A 70 0.90 4.37 -19.80
CA TYR A 70 0.71 5.07 -21.05
C TYR A 70 -0.13 6.33 -20.82
N GLY A 71 0.34 7.48 -21.31
CA GLY A 71 -0.40 8.74 -21.22
C GLY A 71 -1.67 8.73 -22.09
N GLU A 72 -1.56 8.24 -23.32
CA GLU A 72 -2.66 8.27 -24.31
C GLU A 72 -3.45 6.97 -24.39
N HIS A 73 -2.82 5.84 -24.06
CA HIS A 73 -3.45 4.52 -24.18
C HIS A 73 -4.09 4.05 -22.88
N ALA A 74 -4.97 3.06 -23.05
CA ALA A 74 -5.61 2.43 -21.91
C ALA A 74 -4.61 1.55 -21.15
N THR A 75 -4.52 1.73 -19.83
CA THR A 75 -3.76 0.85 -18.94
C THR A 75 -4.74 0.06 -18.09
N THR A 76 -4.51 -1.25 -17.97
CA THR A 76 -5.42 -2.15 -17.25
C THR A 76 -4.74 -2.68 -16.00
N TYR A 77 -5.51 -2.69 -14.91
CA TYR A 77 -5.05 -3.02 -13.57
C TYR A 77 -5.89 -4.16 -13.01
N VAL A 78 -5.21 -4.99 -12.25
CA VAL A 78 -5.79 -6.07 -11.45
C VAL A 78 -5.31 -5.90 -10.03
N ARG A 79 -6.20 -6.04 -9.05
CA ARG A 79 -5.88 -5.96 -7.63
C ARG A 79 -5.91 -7.36 -7.04
N GLY A 80 -4.76 -7.79 -6.53
CA GLY A 80 -4.58 -9.01 -5.76
C GLY A 80 -4.56 -8.75 -4.26
N LEU A 81 -4.50 -9.84 -3.50
CA LEU A 81 -4.27 -9.87 -2.06
C LEU A 81 -2.91 -10.50 -1.81
N ARG A 82 -2.06 -9.85 -1.02
CA ARG A 82 -0.82 -10.45 -0.51
C ARG A 82 -0.93 -10.65 0.99
N LEU A 83 -0.64 -11.88 1.42
CA LEU A 83 -0.46 -12.22 2.83
C LEU A 83 1.02 -12.25 3.14
N TRP A 84 1.43 -11.47 4.12
CA TRP A 84 2.72 -11.65 4.77
C TRP A 84 2.54 -12.61 5.93
N VAL A 85 3.26 -13.73 5.92
CA VAL A 85 3.04 -14.81 6.88
C VAL A 85 4.22 -15.01 7.81
N SER A 86 3.93 -15.59 8.97
CA SER A 86 4.93 -16.04 9.95
C SER A 86 4.55 -17.42 10.47
N GLU A 87 5.54 -18.16 10.96
CA GLU A 87 5.28 -19.44 11.60
C GLU A 87 4.56 -19.21 12.94
N LYS A 88 3.52 -20.00 13.18
CA LYS A 88 2.86 -20.04 14.48
C LYS A 88 3.84 -20.59 15.51
N GLN A 89 3.79 -20.04 16.71
CA GLN A 89 4.60 -20.53 17.83
C GLN A 89 3.86 -21.61 18.64
N VAL A 90 2.52 -21.56 18.61
CA VAL A 90 1.59 -22.44 19.33
C VAL A 90 0.34 -22.69 18.48
N ASP A 91 -0.46 -23.68 18.85
CA ASP A 91 -1.77 -23.99 18.25
C ASP A 91 -1.74 -24.27 16.74
N TYR A 92 -0.85 -25.18 16.35
CA TYR A 92 -0.73 -25.65 14.96
C TYR A 92 -2.01 -26.30 14.43
N ASP A 93 -2.90 -26.78 15.31
CA ASP A 93 -4.12 -27.49 14.93
C ASP A 93 -5.30 -26.55 14.60
N ILE A 94 -5.20 -25.25 14.90
CA ILE A 94 -6.28 -24.28 14.67
C ILE A 94 -5.86 -23.34 13.53
N PRO A 95 -6.32 -23.56 12.29
CA PRO A 95 -6.04 -22.68 11.17
C PRO A 95 -6.51 -21.26 11.44
N GLN A 96 -5.73 -20.27 10.99
CA GLN A 96 -6.20 -18.89 11.05
C GLN A 96 -7.24 -18.70 9.94
N GLN A 97 -8.37 -18.10 10.28
CA GLN A 97 -9.37 -17.65 9.30
C GLN A 97 -9.40 -16.13 9.30
N ILE A 98 -9.26 -15.52 8.13
CA ILE A 98 -9.26 -14.08 7.94
C ILE A 98 -10.56 -13.60 7.31
N GLY A 99 -11.01 -12.43 7.73
CA GLY A 99 -12.10 -11.66 7.14
C GLY A 99 -11.62 -10.26 6.80
N TYR A 100 -12.49 -9.51 6.12
CA TYR A 100 -12.28 -8.10 5.89
C TYR A 100 -13.60 -7.34 5.85
N LEU A 101 -13.52 -6.03 6.04
CA LEU A 101 -14.59 -5.08 5.75
C LEU A 101 -14.00 -3.80 5.19
N ASN A 102 -14.82 -3.06 4.44
CA ASN A 102 -14.44 -1.78 3.86
C ASN A 102 -15.23 -0.65 4.51
N LEU A 103 -14.53 0.40 4.93
CA LEU A 103 -15.11 1.68 5.33
C LEU A 103 -15.01 2.62 4.14
N VAL A 104 -16.09 2.68 3.38
CA VAL A 104 -16.25 3.64 2.29
C VAL A 104 -16.74 4.96 2.91
N PRO A 105 -16.07 6.10 2.67
CA PRO A 105 -16.56 7.41 3.10
C PRO A 105 -17.95 7.70 2.52
N ASP A 106 -18.87 8.13 3.37
CA ASP A 106 -20.21 8.52 2.95
C ASP A 106 -20.15 9.87 2.21
N GLN A 107 -20.96 10.02 1.18
CA GLN A 107 -21.09 11.29 0.47
C GLN A 107 -21.88 12.28 1.34
N MET A 108 -21.33 13.48 1.54
CA MET A 108 -21.96 14.51 2.36
C MET A 108 -23.11 15.17 1.59
N SER A 109 -24.28 15.27 2.23
CA SER A 109 -25.48 15.87 1.64
C SER A 109 -25.32 17.38 1.48
N GLY A 110 -25.77 17.94 0.35
CA GLY A 110 -25.79 19.40 0.12
C GLY A 110 -24.49 20.02 -0.37
N THR A 111 -23.42 19.24 -0.49
CA THR A 111 -22.10 19.67 -0.97
C THR A 111 -21.82 19.06 -2.34
N GLY A 112 -22.25 19.77 -3.39
CA GLY A 112 -22.24 19.25 -4.77
C GLY A 112 -23.19 20.03 -5.66
N GLY A 113 -22.79 21.22 -6.12
CA GLY A 113 -23.52 21.90 -7.19
C GLY A 113 -23.32 21.17 -8.53
N ILE A 114 -24.08 21.56 -9.56
CA ILE A 114 -23.95 21.04 -10.94
C ILE A 114 -22.48 21.10 -11.45
N PHE A 115 -21.68 22.00 -10.89
CA PHE A 115 -20.29 22.25 -11.28
C PHE A 115 -19.23 21.82 -10.25
N SER A 116 -19.60 21.22 -9.12
CA SER A 116 -18.63 20.80 -8.09
C SER A 116 -18.63 19.29 -7.89
N SER A 117 -17.46 18.73 -7.56
CA SER A 117 -17.37 17.33 -7.12
C SER A 117 -18.10 17.16 -5.78
N PRO A 118 -18.68 15.98 -5.53
CA PRO A 118 -19.23 15.67 -4.21
C PRO A 118 -18.13 15.70 -3.16
N ASP A 119 -18.46 16.23 -1.99
CA ASP A 119 -17.65 16.06 -0.79
C ASP A 119 -18.03 14.75 -0.09
N TYR A 120 -17.07 14.19 0.64
CA TYR A 120 -17.19 12.93 1.36
C TYR A 120 -16.76 13.14 2.81
N GLU A 121 -17.16 12.23 3.70
CA GLU A 121 -16.63 12.16 5.06
C GLU A 121 -15.10 12.30 5.07
N THR A 122 -14.60 13.07 6.02
CA THR A 122 -13.19 13.13 6.37
C THR A 122 -12.72 11.81 6.98
N LEU A 123 -11.41 11.59 7.02
CA LEU A 123 -10.83 10.39 7.63
C LEU A 123 -11.27 10.21 9.09
N ASP A 124 -11.24 11.28 9.88
CA ASP A 124 -11.69 11.26 11.27
C ASP A 124 -13.17 10.91 11.43
N GLU A 125 -14.03 11.41 10.54
CA GLU A 125 -15.46 11.04 10.51
C GLU A 125 -15.66 9.55 10.21
N VAL A 126 -14.93 9.00 9.23
CA VAL A 126 -14.96 7.56 8.89
C VAL A 126 -14.49 6.70 10.08
N VAL A 127 -13.38 7.06 10.71
CA VAL A 127 -12.84 6.36 11.89
C VAL A 127 -13.81 6.44 13.06
N SER A 128 -14.35 7.63 13.34
CA SER A 128 -15.33 7.86 14.40
C SER A 128 -16.62 7.08 14.18
N ARG A 129 -17.10 7.01 12.93
CA ARG A 129 -18.28 6.22 12.55
C ARG A 129 -18.05 4.73 12.79
N TYR A 130 -16.90 4.19 12.40
CA TYR A 130 -16.53 2.81 12.69
C TYR A 130 -16.49 2.53 14.19
N ASN A 131 -15.79 3.36 14.98
CA ASN A 131 -15.67 3.15 16.43
C ASN A 131 -17.03 3.20 17.13
N ARG A 132 -17.96 4.05 16.68
CA ARG A 132 -19.35 4.05 17.18
C ARG A 132 -20.10 2.76 16.81
N MET A 133 -19.93 2.29 15.57
CA MET A 133 -20.59 1.07 15.09
C MET A 133 -20.13 -0.17 15.84
N THR A 134 -18.82 -0.31 16.10
CA THR A 134 -18.27 -1.48 16.78
C THR A 134 -18.71 -1.62 18.24
N HIS A 135 -19.25 -0.55 18.83
CA HIS A 135 -19.89 -0.63 20.15
C HIS A 135 -21.15 -1.50 20.18
N THR A 136 -21.93 -1.51 19.10
CA THR A 136 -23.19 -2.27 19.03
C THR A 136 -23.05 -3.52 18.17
N ARG A 137 -22.11 -3.51 17.23
CA ARG A 137 -21.82 -4.61 16.31
C ARG A 137 -20.31 -4.75 16.14
N PRO A 138 -19.61 -5.33 17.13
CA PRO A 138 -18.18 -5.57 17.01
C PRO A 138 -17.90 -6.53 15.85
N ILE A 139 -16.73 -6.39 15.23
CA ILE A 139 -16.26 -7.39 14.28
C ILE A 139 -16.02 -8.72 15.02
N PRO A 140 -16.26 -9.87 14.37
CA PRO A 140 -16.10 -11.17 15.02
C PRO A 140 -14.62 -11.59 15.03
N GLY A 141 -13.78 -10.86 15.76
CA GLY A 141 -12.35 -11.18 15.81
C GLY A 141 -11.43 -10.01 16.12
N ARG A 142 -10.15 -10.21 15.78
CA ARG A 142 -9.06 -9.29 16.07
C ARG A 142 -8.50 -8.66 14.80
N ILE A 143 -8.28 -7.36 14.80
CA ILE A 143 -7.79 -6.64 13.61
C ILE A 143 -6.32 -7.00 13.35
N ILE A 144 -6.02 -7.44 12.12
CA ILE A 144 -4.65 -7.69 11.66
C ILE A 144 -4.09 -6.43 11.02
N THR A 145 -4.79 -5.85 10.04
CA THR A 145 -4.29 -4.73 9.23
C THR A 145 -5.41 -3.73 8.95
N ILE A 146 -5.06 -2.45 8.96
CA ILE A 146 -5.93 -1.33 8.56
C ILE A 146 -5.24 -0.61 7.41
N GLU A 147 -5.67 -0.89 6.19
CA GLU A 147 -5.11 -0.36 4.95
C GLU A 147 -5.88 0.90 4.52
N THR A 148 -5.15 1.92 4.05
CA THR A 148 -5.77 3.03 3.30
C THR A 148 -5.57 2.73 1.83
N GLN A 149 -6.66 2.40 1.17
CA GLN A 149 -6.66 2.04 -0.23
C GLN A 149 -7.20 3.18 -1.08
N GLU A 150 -6.39 3.65 -2.01
CA GLU A 150 -6.87 4.58 -3.03
C GLU A 150 -7.71 3.82 -4.07
N MET A 151 -8.87 4.39 -4.41
CA MET A 151 -9.82 3.79 -5.34
C MET A 151 -10.29 4.80 -6.37
N LYS A 152 -10.27 4.39 -7.64
CA LYS A 152 -10.80 5.20 -8.74
C LYS A 152 -12.29 4.95 -8.89
N LEU A 153 -13.06 6.02 -8.71
CA LEU A 153 -14.52 5.98 -8.82
C LEU A 153 -14.95 5.67 -10.26
N LYS A 154 -16.06 4.95 -10.40
CA LYS A 154 -16.73 4.78 -11.69
C LYS A 154 -17.25 6.15 -12.19
N LEU A 155 -17.60 6.24 -13.47
CA LEU A 155 -18.25 7.45 -14.01
C LEU A 155 -19.57 7.78 -13.28
N SER A 156 -20.25 6.76 -12.74
CA SER A 156 -21.43 6.91 -11.88
C SER A 156 -21.13 7.59 -10.53
N GLY A 157 -19.85 7.71 -10.14
CA GLY A 157 -19.44 8.24 -8.84
C GLY A 157 -19.40 7.18 -7.74
N GLU A 158 -19.84 5.95 -8.01
CA GLU A 158 -19.87 4.87 -7.03
C GLU A 158 -18.48 4.24 -6.85
N ALA A 159 -18.10 4.07 -5.59
CA ALA A 159 -16.95 3.26 -5.19
C ALA A 159 -17.37 1.79 -5.10
N ASP A 160 -16.55 0.92 -5.67
CA ASP A 160 -16.75 -0.53 -5.63
C ASP A 160 -15.50 -1.14 -5.00
N PRO A 161 -15.46 -1.30 -3.67
CA PRO A 161 -14.26 -1.71 -2.96
C PRO A 161 -13.87 -3.17 -3.25
N ASP A 162 -14.79 -3.98 -3.76
CA ASP A 162 -14.51 -5.37 -4.13
C ASP A 162 -14.15 -5.53 -5.62
N ARG A 163 -14.14 -4.42 -6.38
CA ARG A 163 -13.64 -4.41 -7.76
C ARG A 163 -12.17 -4.77 -7.78
N SER A 164 -11.86 -5.88 -8.43
CA SER A 164 -10.50 -6.39 -8.59
C SER A 164 -9.88 -6.04 -9.95
N TYR A 165 -10.65 -5.48 -10.89
CA TYR A 165 -10.19 -5.17 -12.24
C TYR A 165 -10.71 -3.82 -12.72
N TRP A 166 -9.85 -3.04 -13.37
CA TRP A 166 -10.28 -1.81 -14.06
C TRP A 166 -9.32 -1.39 -15.16
N THR A 167 -9.85 -0.54 -16.06
CA THR A 167 -9.09 0.06 -17.16
C THR A 167 -9.11 1.57 -17.01
N GLU A 168 -7.96 2.19 -17.24
CA GLU A 168 -7.78 3.64 -17.18
C GLU A 168 -7.34 4.19 -18.51
N ARG A 169 -7.74 5.42 -18.80
CA ARG A 169 -7.21 6.21 -19.91
C ARG A 169 -6.57 7.47 -19.32
N GLY A 170 -5.37 7.84 -19.75
CA GLY A 170 -4.61 8.93 -19.12
C GLY A 170 -5.23 10.32 -19.34
N ASN A 171 -5.83 10.57 -20.51
CA ASN A 171 -6.37 11.90 -20.88
C ASN A 171 -7.76 12.23 -20.30
N THR A 172 -8.36 11.35 -19.49
CA THR A 172 -9.68 11.61 -18.90
C THR A 172 -9.58 12.17 -17.49
N GLN A 173 -10.56 12.98 -17.07
CA GLN A 173 -10.71 13.33 -15.66
C GLN A 173 -10.88 12.06 -14.82
N LYS A 174 -10.09 11.92 -13.75
CA LYS A 174 -10.15 10.79 -12.84
C LYS A 174 -10.60 11.28 -11.46
N ARG A 175 -11.47 10.51 -10.82
CA ARG A 175 -11.93 10.78 -9.45
C ARG A 175 -11.46 9.65 -8.56
N PHE A 176 -10.89 10.02 -7.43
CA PHE A 176 -10.28 9.12 -6.46
C PHE A 176 -10.99 9.26 -5.12
N LEU A 177 -11.12 8.14 -4.43
CA LEU A 177 -11.67 8.02 -3.09
C LEU A 177 -10.74 7.09 -2.29
N PHE A 178 -10.33 7.51 -1.11
CA PHE A 178 -9.65 6.67 -0.16
C PHE A 178 -10.68 5.84 0.59
N VAL A 179 -10.49 4.52 0.61
CA VAL A 179 -11.31 3.55 1.36
C VAL A 179 -10.42 2.95 2.45
N ILE A 180 -10.95 2.81 3.67
CA ILE A 180 -10.21 2.12 4.73
C ILE A 180 -10.63 0.65 4.74
N ARG A 181 -9.70 -0.25 4.41
CA ARG A 181 -9.94 -1.70 4.43
C ARG A 181 -9.38 -2.29 5.72
N ILE A 182 -10.22 -2.96 6.49
CA ILE A 182 -9.83 -3.60 7.76
C ILE A 182 -9.82 -5.10 7.53
N PHE A 183 -8.65 -5.72 7.68
CA PHE A 183 -8.47 -7.17 7.71
C PHE A 183 -8.44 -7.64 9.16
N PHE A 184 -9.10 -8.75 9.47
CA PHE A 184 -9.19 -9.29 10.83
C PHE A 184 -9.11 -10.82 10.84
N GLU A 185 -8.58 -11.41 11.91
CA GLU A 185 -8.66 -12.85 12.18
C GLU A 185 -9.93 -13.16 12.98
N LEU A 186 -10.70 -14.15 12.52
CA LEU A 186 -11.87 -14.62 13.23
C LEU A 186 -11.44 -15.29 14.54
N SER A 187 -11.95 -14.79 15.66
CA SER A 187 -11.63 -15.25 17.01
C SER A 187 -12.65 -14.72 18.01
N ASP A 188 -12.66 -15.25 19.23
CA ASP A 188 -13.40 -14.68 20.37
C ASP A 188 -12.72 -13.42 20.94
N GLY A 189 -12.08 -12.65 20.06
CA GLY A 189 -11.30 -11.47 20.38
C GLY A 189 -12.13 -10.38 21.05
N VAL A 190 -11.43 -9.50 21.76
CA VAL A 190 -12.05 -8.35 22.44
C VAL A 190 -12.30 -7.24 21.41
N PRO A 191 -13.44 -6.53 21.47
CA PRO A 191 -13.70 -5.40 20.59
C PRO A 191 -12.60 -4.34 20.64
N GLU A 192 -12.08 -3.98 19.47
CA GLU A 192 -11.04 -2.97 19.30
C GLU A 192 -11.62 -1.68 18.68
N GLU A 193 -11.17 -0.54 19.19
CA GLU A 193 -11.32 0.74 18.49
C GLU A 193 -10.09 0.97 17.61
N ILE A 194 -10.28 1.60 16.46
CA ILE A 194 -9.18 1.98 15.56
C ILE A 194 -8.82 3.46 15.72
N GLY A 195 -7.57 3.77 15.44
CA GLY A 195 -7.08 5.13 15.29
C GLY A 195 -6.06 5.21 14.16
N ILE A 196 -5.91 6.42 13.61
CA ILE A 196 -4.97 6.71 12.53
C ILE A 196 -4.17 7.96 12.91
N MET A 197 -2.87 7.94 12.64
CA MET A 197 -1.95 9.05 12.82
C MET A 197 -1.16 9.28 11.53
N ASP A 198 -1.14 10.51 11.06
CA ASP A 198 -0.42 10.92 9.86
C ASP A 198 0.83 11.72 10.21
N PHE A 199 1.93 11.40 9.53
CA PHE A 199 3.19 12.15 9.59
C PHE A 199 3.44 12.77 8.23
N VAL A 200 3.43 14.10 8.21
CA VAL A 200 3.54 14.92 6.99
C VAL A 200 4.95 15.49 6.92
N PRO A 201 5.64 15.41 5.77
CA PRO A 201 6.98 15.98 5.64
C PRO A 201 6.91 17.51 5.71
N ASN A 202 7.83 18.12 6.45
CA ASN A 202 7.90 19.58 6.44
C ASN A 202 8.45 20.09 5.10
N PRO A 203 7.94 21.23 4.59
CA PRO A 203 8.51 21.86 3.41
C PRO A 203 9.91 22.42 3.75
N ILE A 204 10.92 22.00 2.99
CA ILE A 204 12.28 22.56 3.02
C ILE A 204 12.32 23.86 2.21
N SER A 205 11.61 23.88 1.07
CA SER A 205 11.47 25.08 0.24
C SER A 205 10.15 25.03 -0.51
N SER A 206 9.42 26.15 -0.58
CA SER A 206 8.13 26.25 -1.26
C SER A 206 8.20 26.13 -2.80
N GLY A 207 9.41 26.11 -3.36
CA GLY A 207 9.61 26.23 -4.81
C GLY A 207 9.35 27.65 -5.31
N GLY A 208 9.36 27.83 -6.62
CA GLY A 208 9.15 29.12 -7.29
C GLY A 208 8.71 28.91 -8.74
N VAL A 209 8.75 29.99 -9.54
CA VAL A 209 8.32 29.95 -10.96
C VAL A 209 9.08 28.89 -11.77
N PHE A 210 10.34 28.62 -11.41
CA PHE A 210 11.23 27.69 -12.10
C PHE A 210 11.71 26.52 -11.23
N SER A 211 11.13 26.32 -10.05
CA SER A 211 11.55 25.27 -9.14
C SER A 211 10.37 24.61 -8.43
N PHE A 212 10.43 23.29 -8.31
CA PHE A 212 9.46 22.53 -7.54
C PHE A 212 9.71 22.69 -6.04
N PRO A 213 8.65 22.58 -5.21
CA PRO A 213 8.83 22.53 -3.77
C PRO A 213 9.68 21.32 -3.38
N LYS A 214 10.37 21.44 -2.25
CA LYS A 214 11.19 20.38 -1.65
C LYS A 214 10.66 20.11 -0.26
N TYR A 215 10.66 18.84 0.11
CA TYR A 215 10.13 18.34 1.36
C TYR A 215 11.18 17.46 2.04
N GLU A 216 11.05 17.28 3.35
CA GLU A 216 11.86 16.34 4.12
C GLU A 216 11.83 14.93 3.50
N PRO A 217 12.94 14.17 3.58
CA PRO A 217 12.98 12.80 3.08
C PRO A 217 12.05 11.86 3.86
N PHE A 218 11.70 10.74 3.27
CA PHE A 218 10.74 9.78 3.84
C PHE A 218 11.21 9.21 5.19
N CYS A 219 12.51 8.96 5.36
CA CYS A 219 13.09 8.52 6.62
C CYS A 219 12.81 9.46 7.81
N THR A 220 12.65 10.77 7.57
CA THR A 220 12.25 11.73 8.62
C THR A 220 10.86 11.42 9.16
N LEU A 221 9.92 11.00 8.30
CA LEU A 221 8.57 10.62 8.71
C LEU A 221 8.57 9.37 9.59
N VAL A 222 9.42 8.39 9.23
CA VAL A 222 9.60 7.16 10.02
C VAL A 222 10.15 7.49 11.40
N TYR A 223 11.13 8.40 11.49
CA TYR A 223 11.67 8.87 12.76
C TYR A 223 10.62 9.60 13.62
N GLN A 224 9.82 10.48 13.02
CA GLN A 224 8.72 11.15 13.72
C GLN A 224 7.68 10.15 14.25
N ALA A 225 7.33 9.14 13.44
CA ALA A 225 6.44 8.06 13.84
C ALA A 225 7.00 7.21 14.97
N SER A 226 8.30 6.89 14.94
CA SER A 226 9.00 6.22 16.04
C SER A 226 8.87 6.99 17.36
N ASN A 227 9.13 8.30 17.32
CA ASN A 227 9.02 9.17 18.51
C ASN A 227 7.59 9.24 19.04
N TRP A 228 6.59 9.24 18.16
CA TRP A 228 5.20 9.19 18.56
C TRP A 228 4.86 7.85 19.22
N CYS A 229 5.24 6.73 18.60
CA CYS A 229 5.01 5.37 19.11
C CYS A 229 5.58 5.17 20.52
N ALA A 230 6.80 5.63 20.76
CA ALA A 230 7.49 5.50 22.06
C ALA A 230 6.76 6.23 23.22
N ARG A 231 5.85 7.18 22.90
CA ARG A 231 5.04 7.90 23.89
C ARG A 231 3.65 7.31 24.09
N GLN A 232 3.24 6.35 23.25
CA GLN A 232 1.92 5.75 23.36
C GLN A 232 1.93 4.55 24.30
N GLN A 233 0.81 4.35 25.00
CA GLN A 233 0.57 3.19 25.84
C GLN A 233 -0.80 2.59 25.53
N GLY A 234 -0.90 1.26 25.59
CA GLY A 234 -2.17 0.57 25.40
C GLY A 234 -2.72 0.62 23.96
N ILE A 235 -1.86 0.91 22.99
CA ILE A 235 -2.19 0.77 21.56
C ILE A 235 -1.39 -0.38 20.95
N ARG A 236 -1.89 -0.92 19.84
CA ARG A 236 -1.19 -1.89 19.00
C ARG A 236 -1.17 -1.38 17.58
N ILE A 237 0.03 -1.27 17.00
CA ILE A 237 0.19 -0.87 15.60
C ILE A 237 -0.25 -2.04 14.71
N CYS A 238 -1.16 -1.77 13.78
CA CYS A 238 -1.70 -2.78 12.86
C CYS A 238 -1.25 -2.53 11.42
N ASN A 239 -0.90 -1.29 11.08
CA ASN A 239 -0.37 -0.97 9.78
C ASN A 239 0.48 0.30 9.82
N VAL A 240 1.48 0.34 8.96
CA VAL A 240 2.23 1.54 8.60
C VAL A 240 2.37 1.50 7.08
N GLN A 241 1.98 2.58 6.42
CA GLN A 241 1.99 2.67 4.97
C GLN A 241 2.29 4.10 4.51
N SER A 242 2.81 4.22 3.30
CA SER A 242 2.95 5.47 2.58
C SER A 242 1.67 5.78 1.80
N VAL A 243 1.21 7.03 1.87
CA VAL A 243 0.00 7.47 1.15
C VAL A 243 0.32 8.71 0.34
N GLU A 244 -0.01 8.70 -0.96
CA GLU A 244 0.16 9.86 -1.83
C GLU A 244 -1.04 10.81 -1.68
N MET A 245 -0.81 11.95 -1.05
CA MET A 245 -1.84 12.97 -0.88
C MET A 245 -1.74 14.00 -1.99
N LYS A 246 -2.81 14.18 -2.76
CA LYS A 246 -2.86 15.24 -3.78
C LYS A 246 -2.60 16.61 -3.15
N PHE A 247 -1.59 17.30 -3.67
CA PHE A 247 -1.14 18.60 -3.21
C PHE A 247 -1.45 19.70 -4.24
N LYS A 248 -1.84 20.87 -3.75
CA LYS A 248 -1.98 22.08 -4.56
C LYS A 248 -1.08 23.17 -3.97
N SER A 249 -0.15 23.67 -4.78
CA SER A 249 0.78 24.73 -4.36
C SER A 249 0.05 25.92 -3.72
N GLY A 250 0.62 26.45 -2.64
CA GLY A 250 0.06 27.54 -1.84
C GLY A 250 -1.11 27.15 -0.91
N ARG A 251 -1.41 25.85 -0.76
CA ARG A 251 -2.38 25.35 0.22
C ARG A 251 -1.72 24.39 1.18
N GLU A 252 -2.21 24.38 2.41
CA GLU A 252 -1.84 23.37 3.39
C GLU A 252 -2.31 21.98 2.93
N LEU A 253 -1.51 20.96 3.24
CA LEU A 253 -1.84 19.57 2.92
C LEU A 253 -2.92 19.08 3.87
N ASN A 254 -4.10 18.76 3.36
CA ASN A 254 -5.19 18.20 4.16
C ASN A 254 -5.14 16.66 4.09
N THR A 255 -4.60 16.02 5.12
CA THR A 255 -4.54 14.54 5.21
C THR A 255 -5.86 13.88 5.58
N GLN A 256 -6.83 14.67 6.07
CA GLN A 256 -8.18 14.22 6.39
C GLN A 256 -9.07 14.09 5.15
N LYS A 257 -8.63 14.61 4.00
CA LYS A 257 -9.42 14.58 2.77
C LYS A 257 -9.45 13.16 2.20
N MET A 258 -10.65 12.60 2.09
CA MET A 258 -10.86 11.22 1.60
C MET A 258 -11.14 11.12 0.09
N SER A 259 -11.21 12.24 -0.64
CA SER A 259 -11.41 12.21 -2.09
C SER A 259 -10.59 13.27 -2.81
N TYR A 260 -10.28 13.03 -4.08
CA TYR A 260 -9.72 14.07 -4.94
C TYR A 260 -10.01 13.80 -6.42
N VAL A 261 -9.76 14.82 -7.24
CA VAL A 261 -9.98 14.77 -8.70
C VAL A 261 -8.69 15.10 -9.42
N GLU A 262 -8.27 14.29 -10.37
CA GLU A 262 -7.25 14.65 -11.36
C GLU A 262 -7.92 15.14 -12.63
N HIS A 263 -7.47 16.27 -13.14
CA HIS A 263 -7.94 16.80 -14.40
C HIS A 263 -6.96 16.39 -15.50
N GLY A 264 -7.46 15.73 -16.54
CA GLY A 264 -6.66 15.37 -17.72
C GLY A 264 -5.95 16.60 -18.31
N GLY A 265 -4.72 16.40 -18.80
CA GLY A 265 -3.88 17.45 -19.37
C GLY A 265 -3.34 18.48 -18.36
N ARG A 266 -3.50 18.26 -17.04
CA ARG A 266 -2.95 19.16 -16.02
C ARG A 266 -1.95 18.44 -15.12
N LEU A 267 -0.83 19.11 -14.85
CA LEU A 267 0.13 18.66 -13.85
C LEU A 267 -0.57 18.51 -12.50
N THR A 268 -0.41 17.34 -11.88
CA THR A 268 -0.88 17.08 -10.53
C THR A 268 0.31 16.76 -9.64
N SER A 269 0.41 17.42 -8.49
CA SER A 269 1.46 17.20 -7.51
C SER A 269 0.93 16.37 -6.34
N TYR A 270 1.81 15.60 -5.71
CA TYR A 270 1.50 14.77 -4.55
C TYR A 270 2.59 14.95 -3.49
N VAL A 271 2.17 14.88 -2.24
CA VAL A 271 3.05 14.73 -1.09
C VAL A 271 2.80 13.36 -0.50
N ARG A 272 3.84 12.54 -0.42
CA ARG A 272 3.81 11.23 0.23
C ARG A 272 3.93 11.43 1.74
N ILE A 273 2.89 11.05 2.46
CA ILE A 273 2.86 11.02 3.93
C ILE A 273 3.16 9.60 4.42
N LEU A 274 3.47 9.47 5.71
CA LEU A 274 3.47 8.19 6.40
C LEU A 274 2.20 8.12 7.26
N ARG A 275 1.35 7.13 6.99
CA ARG A 275 0.12 6.88 7.75
C ARG A 275 0.31 5.64 8.61
N LEU A 276 0.13 5.80 9.90
CA LEU A 276 0.17 4.74 10.89
C LEU A 276 -1.25 4.47 11.40
N ALA A 277 -1.69 3.23 11.31
CA ALA A 277 -2.97 2.79 11.86
C ALA A 277 -2.75 1.85 13.05
N TYR A 278 -3.54 2.07 14.10
CA TYR A 278 -3.43 1.36 15.35
C TYR A 278 -4.80 0.97 15.89
N THR A 279 -4.79 0.00 16.79
CA THR A 279 -5.94 -0.40 17.59
C THR A 279 -5.71 -0.08 19.05
N LYS A 280 -6.80 0.11 19.78
CA LYS A 280 -6.79 0.19 21.24
C LYS A 280 -7.95 -0.64 21.79
N ILE A 281 -7.67 -1.34 22.90
CA ILE A 281 -8.69 -2.11 23.60
C ILE A 281 -9.48 -1.14 24.47
N ARG A 282 -10.82 -1.21 24.36
CA ARG A 282 -11.72 -0.30 25.08
C ARG A 282 -11.76 -0.60 26.57
N ASP A 283 -11.88 -1.87 26.93
CA ASP A 283 -11.98 -2.30 28.32
C ASP A 283 -10.60 -2.68 28.87
N TYR A 284 -10.16 -1.90 29.85
CA TYR A 284 -8.87 -2.05 30.52
C TYR A 284 -8.71 -3.42 31.20
N SER A 285 -9.80 -4.10 31.55
CA SER A 285 -9.77 -5.44 32.14
C SER A 285 -9.14 -6.49 31.21
N TYR A 286 -9.22 -6.28 29.90
CA TYR A 286 -8.66 -7.19 28.89
C TYR A 286 -7.24 -6.82 28.44
N ARG A 287 -6.64 -5.75 28.96
CA ARG A 287 -5.28 -5.32 28.56
C ARG A 287 -4.21 -6.35 28.87
N SER A 288 -4.38 -7.15 29.92
CA SER A 288 -3.46 -8.23 30.28
C SER A 288 -3.53 -9.42 29.31
N LEU A 289 -4.70 -9.65 28.70
CA LEU A 289 -4.94 -10.76 27.78
C LEU A 289 -4.37 -10.50 26.38
N TYR A 290 -4.29 -9.22 26.01
CA TYR A 290 -3.78 -8.79 24.70
C TYR A 290 -2.76 -7.67 24.91
N PRO A 291 -1.56 -7.98 25.44
CA PRO A 291 -0.51 -6.99 25.56
C PRO A 291 -0.22 -6.44 24.17
N GLY A 292 -0.46 -5.15 23.97
CA GLY A 292 -0.07 -4.46 22.74
C GLY A 292 1.43 -4.65 22.50
N ILE A 293 1.83 -4.72 21.23
CA ILE A 293 3.26 -4.68 20.90
C ILE A 293 3.76 -3.30 21.33
N ASN A 294 4.60 -3.26 22.36
CA ASN A 294 5.26 -2.02 22.73
C ASN A 294 6.30 -1.70 21.66
N VAL A 295 5.98 -0.75 20.78
CA VAL A 295 6.88 -0.31 19.72
C VAL A 295 7.87 0.67 20.34
N SER A 296 9.03 0.17 20.73
CA SER A 296 10.07 1.00 21.35
C SER A 296 10.77 1.89 20.33
N VAL A 297 11.02 1.35 19.13
CA VAL A 297 11.68 2.04 18.04
C VAL A 297 11.05 1.57 16.74
N LEU A 298 10.48 2.47 15.95
CA LEU A 298 9.99 2.14 14.61
C LEU A 298 11.10 2.44 13.60
N THR A 299 11.52 1.44 12.83
CA THR A 299 12.41 1.63 11.68
C THR A 299 11.76 1.13 10.39
N CYS A 300 12.32 1.53 9.25
CA CYS A 300 11.86 1.13 7.93
C CYS A 300 13.04 0.60 7.12
N ARG A 301 12.89 -0.58 6.53
CA ARG A 301 13.82 -1.15 5.56
C ARG A 301 13.15 -1.20 4.19
N THR A 302 13.70 -0.48 3.22
CA THR A 302 13.23 -0.49 1.84
C THR A 302 14.04 -1.47 0.99
N PHE A 303 13.36 -2.39 0.33
CA PHE A 303 13.90 -3.31 -0.66
C PHE A 303 13.49 -2.83 -2.04
N VAL A 304 14.45 -2.20 -2.72
CA VAL A 304 14.34 -1.85 -4.14
C VAL A 304 14.78 -3.07 -4.96
N PRO A 305 14.04 -3.46 -6.00
CA PRO A 305 14.45 -4.51 -6.93
C PRO A 305 15.85 -4.24 -7.49
N VAL A 306 16.70 -5.27 -7.53
CA VAL A 306 18.04 -5.17 -8.12
C VAL A 306 17.92 -4.93 -9.62
N GLN A 307 18.63 -3.92 -10.12
CA GLN A 307 18.79 -3.68 -11.55
C GLN A 307 19.71 -4.74 -12.14
N LEU A 308 19.26 -5.44 -13.18
CA LEU A 308 19.99 -6.55 -13.81
C LEU A 308 20.76 -6.10 -15.05
N THR A 309 20.31 -5.05 -15.72
CA THR A 309 20.93 -4.58 -16.97
C THR A 309 21.18 -3.08 -16.96
N THR A 310 22.19 -2.61 -17.69
CA THR A 310 22.39 -1.19 -18.00
C THR A 310 22.46 -1.01 -19.52
N GLY A 311 21.96 0.12 -20.03
CA GLY A 311 22.01 0.40 -21.47
C GLY A 311 21.14 1.58 -21.88
N ILE A 312 20.91 1.69 -23.20
CA ILE A 312 20.06 2.73 -23.81
C ILE A 312 18.56 2.48 -23.53
N PHE A 313 18.20 1.21 -23.34
CA PHE A 313 16.83 0.81 -23.05
C PHE A 313 16.52 0.89 -21.55
N VAL A 314 15.24 0.72 -21.22
CA VAL A 314 14.79 0.61 -19.83
C VAL A 314 15.49 -0.60 -19.20
N PRO A 315 16.20 -0.41 -18.07
CA PRO A 315 16.84 -1.50 -17.36
C PRO A 315 15.85 -2.60 -17.00
N GLU A 316 16.33 -3.83 -17.04
CA GLU A 316 15.65 -4.97 -16.46
C GLU A 316 15.92 -4.99 -14.96
N PHE A 317 14.95 -5.48 -14.20
CA PHE A 317 15.02 -5.60 -12.75
C PHE A 317 14.69 -7.04 -12.37
N GLU A 318 15.17 -7.44 -11.19
CA GLU A 318 14.81 -8.73 -10.62
C GLU A 318 13.28 -8.88 -10.50
N THR A 319 12.83 -10.14 -10.50
CA THR A 319 11.42 -10.43 -10.35
C THR A 319 10.92 -10.14 -8.94
N LEU A 320 9.60 -10.09 -8.80
CA LEU A 320 8.96 -10.02 -7.50
C LEU A 320 9.37 -11.19 -6.60
N TYR A 321 9.42 -12.41 -7.14
CA TYR A 321 9.89 -13.59 -6.41
C TYR A 321 11.30 -13.38 -5.85
N ALA A 322 12.26 -12.93 -6.68
CA ALA A 322 13.63 -12.67 -6.24
C ALA A 322 13.70 -11.57 -5.17
N THR A 323 12.91 -10.49 -5.33
CA THR A 323 12.80 -9.43 -4.32
C THR A 323 12.27 -9.98 -2.99
N LYS A 324 11.20 -10.79 -3.04
CA LYS A 324 10.59 -11.43 -1.85
C LYS A 324 11.54 -12.42 -1.17
N ASP A 325 12.37 -13.12 -1.94
CA ASP A 325 13.38 -14.03 -1.40
C ASP A 325 14.46 -13.25 -0.62
N ARG A 326 14.95 -12.13 -1.16
CA ARG A 326 15.89 -11.24 -0.44
C ARG A 326 15.26 -10.66 0.83
N VAL A 327 14.00 -10.21 0.76
CA VAL A 327 13.25 -9.73 1.93
C VAL A 327 13.19 -10.83 2.99
N THR A 328 12.85 -12.04 2.59
CA THR A 328 12.72 -13.20 3.47
C THR A 328 14.04 -13.58 4.13
N ALA A 329 15.12 -13.66 3.34
CA ALA A 329 16.44 -13.99 3.84
C ALA A 329 16.95 -12.93 4.83
N TRP A 330 16.74 -11.64 4.53
CA TRP A 330 17.13 -10.55 5.42
C TRP A 330 16.38 -10.62 6.76
N VAL A 331 15.06 -10.86 6.74
CA VAL A 331 14.28 -11.00 7.99
C VAL A 331 14.76 -12.21 8.80
N ARG A 332 15.06 -13.35 8.16
CA ARG A 332 15.56 -14.54 8.84
C ARG A 332 16.94 -14.31 9.46
N ALA A 333 17.85 -13.68 8.73
CA ALA A 333 19.21 -13.43 9.19
C ALA A 333 19.25 -12.42 10.35
N THR A 334 18.35 -11.44 10.36
CA THR A 334 18.31 -10.39 11.39
C THR A 334 17.40 -10.70 12.58
N GLY A 335 16.47 -11.66 12.44
CA GLY A 335 15.41 -11.88 13.42
C GLY A 335 14.46 -10.67 13.55
N ALA A 336 14.35 -9.84 12.52
CA ALA A 336 13.60 -8.59 12.58
C ALA A 336 12.15 -8.79 13.03
N ASN A 337 11.72 -8.02 14.03
CA ASN A 337 10.34 -7.99 14.50
C ASN A 337 9.50 -7.09 13.59
N VAL A 338 9.03 -7.65 12.48
CA VAL A 338 8.25 -6.92 11.47
C VAL A 338 6.84 -6.63 11.97
N ILE A 339 6.46 -5.35 11.95
CA ILE A 339 5.14 -4.84 12.33
C ILE A 339 4.19 -4.89 11.12
N SER A 340 4.63 -4.35 9.99
CA SER A 340 3.88 -4.34 8.73
C SER A 340 4.82 -4.36 7.53
N ALA A 341 4.27 -4.71 6.38
CA ALA A 341 4.94 -4.57 5.09
C ALA A 341 4.00 -3.89 4.09
N GLU A 342 4.57 -3.10 3.20
CA GLU A 342 3.86 -2.50 2.07
C GLU A 342 4.64 -2.72 0.77
N THR A 343 3.89 -2.87 -0.32
CA THR A 343 4.38 -2.82 -1.69
C THR A 343 3.90 -1.51 -2.31
N THR A 344 4.81 -0.58 -2.56
CA THR A 344 4.48 0.76 -3.08
C THR A 344 5.09 0.99 -4.45
N ALA A 345 4.31 1.61 -5.35
CA ALA A 345 4.77 1.98 -6.68
C ALA A 345 5.46 3.34 -6.66
N MET A 346 6.63 3.42 -7.28
CA MET A 346 7.45 4.64 -7.32
C MET A 346 7.84 4.97 -8.76
N ARG A 347 7.88 6.25 -9.10
CA ARG A 347 8.36 6.70 -10.42
C ARG A 347 9.85 6.47 -10.54
N MET A 348 10.33 6.06 -11.71
CA MET A 348 11.76 5.82 -11.93
C MET A 348 12.52 7.06 -12.42
N TYR A 349 11.98 7.75 -13.42
CA TYR A 349 12.70 8.79 -14.17
C TYR A 349 12.06 10.18 -14.08
N THR A 350 10.95 10.30 -13.38
CA THR A 350 10.19 11.55 -13.22
C THR A 350 9.89 11.81 -11.75
N GLY A 351 9.27 12.96 -11.47
CA GLY A 351 8.91 13.31 -10.09
C GLY A 351 10.11 13.65 -9.20
N GLY A 352 9.92 13.52 -7.90
CA GLY A 352 11.02 13.67 -6.93
C GLY A 352 11.89 12.41 -6.84
N GLU A 353 11.36 11.25 -7.23
CA GLU A 353 12.03 9.96 -7.21
C GLU A 353 13.25 9.93 -8.13
N ALA A 354 13.19 10.58 -9.28
CA ALA A 354 14.35 10.72 -10.19
C ALA A 354 15.58 11.36 -9.53
N LYS A 355 15.37 12.13 -8.45
CA LYS A 355 16.44 12.83 -7.73
C LYS A 355 16.72 12.24 -6.35
N HIS A 356 15.69 11.78 -5.66
CA HIS A 356 15.75 11.36 -4.25
C HIS A 356 15.45 9.88 -4.05
N GLY A 357 15.24 9.12 -5.12
CA GLY A 357 14.96 7.68 -5.08
C GLY A 357 13.76 7.34 -4.21
N SER A 358 13.89 6.28 -3.41
CA SER A 358 12.85 5.81 -2.50
C SER A 358 12.53 6.77 -1.35
N GLU A 359 13.38 7.77 -1.12
CA GLU A 359 13.23 8.76 -0.06
C GLU A 359 12.45 10.01 -0.50
N ALA A 360 12.05 10.08 -1.77
CA ALA A 360 11.23 11.17 -2.27
C ALA A 360 9.89 11.23 -1.53
N THR A 361 9.53 12.42 -1.04
CA THR A 361 8.22 12.68 -0.42
C THR A 361 7.36 13.65 -1.22
N PHE A 362 7.91 14.22 -2.29
CA PHE A 362 7.17 15.05 -3.22
C PHE A 362 7.34 14.50 -4.62
N THR A 363 6.24 14.38 -5.34
CA THR A 363 6.24 13.90 -6.72
C THR A 363 5.17 14.63 -7.53
N TYR A 364 5.23 14.49 -8.85
CA TYR A 364 4.26 15.10 -9.75
C TYR A 364 4.06 14.22 -10.97
N ASN A 365 2.83 14.22 -11.49
CA ASN A 365 2.43 13.52 -12.70
C ASN A 365 2.42 14.49 -13.89
N ARG A 366 3.10 14.14 -14.98
CA ARG A 366 3.02 14.84 -16.27
C ARG A 366 2.18 14.00 -17.24
N VAL A 367 0.88 14.30 -17.30
CA VAL A 367 -0.17 13.53 -17.99
C VAL A 367 0.17 13.11 -19.44
N GLU A 368 0.96 13.89 -20.16
CA GLU A 368 1.25 13.69 -21.59
C GLU A 368 2.39 12.69 -21.89
N ARG A 369 3.09 12.17 -20.86
CA ARG A 369 4.25 11.30 -21.09
C ARG A 369 4.03 9.91 -20.53
N ASN A 370 4.62 8.94 -21.21
CA ASN A 370 4.75 7.60 -20.65
C ASN A 370 5.63 7.68 -19.39
N GLU A 371 5.15 7.11 -18.29
CA GLU A 371 5.88 7.10 -17.02
C GLU A 371 6.29 5.66 -16.70
N TYR A 372 7.55 5.48 -16.32
CA TYR A 372 8.06 4.21 -15.81
C TYR A 372 7.97 4.19 -14.30
N TRP A 373 7.49 3.07 -13.79
CA TRP A 373 7.26 2.84 -12.38
C TRP A 373 7.94 1.54 -11.95
N ILE A 374 8.38 1.53 -10.71
CA ILE A 374 8.97 0.38 -10.04
C ILE A 374 8.24 0.12 -8.72
N PHE A 375 7.96 -1.13 -8.43
CA PHE A 375 7.48 -1.53 -7.11
C PHE A 375 8.66 -1.65 -6.16
N VAL A 376 8.51 -1.14 -4.94
CA VAL A 376 9.45 -1.36 -3.84
C VAL A 376 8.70 -1.98 -2.66
N ILE A 377 9.39 -2.82 -1.91
CA ILE A 377 8.82 -3.43 -0.70
C ILE A 377 9.43 -2.73 0.52
N ARG A 378 8.60 -2.22 1.43
CA ARG A 378 9.05 -1.64 2.69
C ARG A 378 8.60 -2.50 3.85
N LEU A 379 9.54 -2.80 4.75
CA LEU A 379 9.26 -3.44 6.03
C LEU A 379 9.34 -2.40 7.14
N TYR A 380 8.30 -2.31 7.95
CA TYR A 380 8.27 -1.52 9.16
C TYR A 380 8.53 -2.41 10.36
N ILE A 381 9.54 -2.07 11.18
CA ILE A 381 10.15 -2.99 12.14
C ILE A 381 10.13 -2.36 13.53
N ASN A 382 9.86 -3.16 14.55
CA ASN A 382 10.07 -2.79 15.94
C ASN A 382 11.52 -3.11 16.35
N GLY A 383 12.34 -2.08 16.43
CA GLY A 383 13.77 -2.15 16.68
C GLY A 383 14.60 -1.69 15.48
N ALA A 384 15.92 -1.73 15.63
CA ALA A 384 16.89 -1.41 14.58
C ALA A 384 17.85 -2.59 14.44
N PRO A 385 17.43 -3.70 13.81
CA PRO A 385 18.32 -4.85 13.65
C PRO A 385 19.57 -4.45 12.86
N PRO A 386 20.76 -4.94 13.24
CA PRO A 386 21.97 -4.69 12.47
C PRO A 386 21.86 -5.35 11.09
N GLU A 387 22.55 -4.78 10.10
CA GLU A 387 22.65 -5.42 8.79
C GLU A 387 23.38 -6.77 8.91
N PRO A 388 22.83 -7.85 8.33
CA PRO A 388 23.48 -9.14 8.38
C PRO A 388 24.70 -9.16 7.44
N PRO A 389 25.69 -10.05 7.68
CA PRO A 389 26.77 -10.31 6.75
C PRO A 389 26.24 -10.68 5.35
N VAL A 390 26.94 -10.25 4.30
CA VAL A 390 26.50 -10.44 2.90
C VAL A 390 26.38 -11.94 2.55
N GLU A 391 27.18 -12.78 3.20
CA GLU A 391 27.21 -14.23 3.01
C GLU A 391 25.94 -14.94 3.51
N MET A 392 25.14 -14.27 4.36
CA MET A 392 23.84 -14.76 4.83
C MET A 392 22.68 -14.37 3.92
N LEU A 393 22.93 -13.52 2.91
CA LEU A 393 21.93 -13.03 1.98
C LEU A 393 22.07 -13.72 0.62
N PRO A 394 20.98 -13.83 -0.17
CA PRO A 394 21.08 -14.27 -1.55
C PRO A 394 22.06 -13.38 -2.32
N PRO A 395 22.89 -13.96 -3.21
CA PRO A 395 23.84 -13.17 -3.99
C PRO A 395 23.09 -12.15 -4.84
N VAL A 396 23.57 -10.91 -4.84
CA VAL A 396 23.06 -9.86 -5.73
C VAL A 396 23.59 -10.15 -7.13
N PRO A 397 22.73 -10.32 -8.15
CA PRO A 397 23.19 -10.55 -9.51
C PRO A 397 24.11 -9.43 -10.01
N GLU A 398 25.14 -9.78 -10.76
CA GLU A 398 25.97 -8.78 -11.42
C GLU A 398 25.18 -8.05 -12.52
N ILE A 399 25.38 -6.73 -12.61
CA ILE A 399 24.76 -5.90 -13.63
C ILE A 399 25.38 -6.23 -14.98
N GLN A 400 24.55 -6.63 -15.95
CA GLN A 400 24.96 -6.88 -17.32
C GLN A 400 24.93 -5.58 -18.12
N ASP A 401 26.09 -5.12 -18.58
CA ASP A 401 26.15 -4.03 -19.56
C ASP A 401 25.74 -4.56 -20.93
N GLN A 402 24.59 -4.09 -21.43
CA GLN A 402 24.10 -4.51 -22.75
C GLN A 402 24.82 -3.78 -23.90
N GLY A 403 25.71 -2.82 -23.59
CA GLY A 403 26.53 -2.12 -24.58
C GLY A 403 25.71 -1.20 -25.50
N CYS A 404 26.32 -0.08 -25.92
CA CYS A 404 25.82 0.65 -27.06
C CYS A 404 26.23 -0.12 -28.32
N CYS A 405 25.28 -0.74 -29.02
CA CYS A 405 25.50 -1.07 -30.43
C CYS A 405 25.77 0.25 -31.18
N MET A 406 27.04 0.59 -31.36
CA MET A 406 27.45 1.56 -32.36
C MET A 406 27.05 0.93 -33.71
N LEU A 407 25.94 1.41 -34.28
CA LEU A 407 25.68 1.23 -35.70
C LEU A 407 26.86 1.91 -36.43
N SER A 408 27.84 1.11 -36.82
CA SER A 408 28.93 1.51 -37.73
C SER A 408 28.40 1.72 -39.14
#